data_AF-A0A6N7CVI4-F1
#
_entry.id   AF-A0A6N7CVI4-F1
#
_cell.length_a   1.000
_cell.length_b   1.000
_cell.length_c   1.000
_cell.angle_alpha   90.00
_cell.angle_beta   90.00
_cell.angle_gamma   90.00
#
_symmetry.space_group_name_H-M   'P 1'
#
loop_
_entity.id
_entity.type
_entity.pdbx_description
1 polymer ?
#
loop_
_entity_poly.entity_id
_entity_poly.type
_entity_poly.pdbx_seq_one_letter_code
_entity_poly.pdbx_strand_id
1 'polypeptide(L)' 'MIDDERDAWTMRDAGADWKQIGAEMGCSAATAQALSTAYERRTDERAAQEQMGLF' A
#
# COMPACT_ATOMS: atom_id res chain seq x y z
N MET A 1 10.78 5.79 -3.68
CA MET A 1 10.29 4.60 -2.96
C MET A 1 8.86 4.73 -2.43
N ILE A 2 8.13 5.83 -2.68
CA ILE A 2 6.68 5.93 -2.34
C ILE A 2 5.81 5.27 -3.43
N ASP A 3 6.30 5.23 -4.67
CA ASP A 3 5.59 4.58 -5.76
C ASP A 3 5.41 3.09 -5.53
N ASP A 4 6.44 2.37 -5.06
CA ASP A 4 6.38 0.91 -4.86
C ASP A 4 5.29 0.50 -3.84
N GLU A 5 5.13 1.27 -2.76
CA GLU A 5 4.12 1.01 -1.74
C GLU A 5 2.69 1.25 -2.25
N ARG A 6 2.51 2.34 -3.00
CA ARG A 6 1.23 2.72 -3.58
C ARG A 6 0.84 1.80 -4.74
N ASP A 7 1.79 1.38 -5.56
CA ASP A 7 1.57 0.44 -6.66
C ASP A 7 1.14 -0.92 -6.10
N ALA A 8 1.83 -1.43 -5.08
CA ALA A 8 1.46 -2.67 -4.41
C ALA A 8 0.02 -2.64 -3.88
N TRP A 9 -0.36 -1.53 -3.23
CA TRP A 9 -1.72 -1.33 -2.72
C TRP A 9 -2.75 -1.20 -3.84
N THR A 10 -2.46 -0.45 -4.90
CA THR A 10 -3.38 -0.23 -6.03
C THR A 10 -3.63 -1.51 -6.81
N MET A 11 -2.60 -2.31 -7.06
CA MET A 11 -2.76 -3.63 -7.68
C MET A 11 -3.59 -4.56 -6.80
N ARG A 12 -3.39 -4.51 -5.47
CA ARG A 12 -4.17 -5.30 -4.54
C ARG A 12 -5.64 -4.89 -4.54
N ASP A 13 -5.93 -3.60 -4.53
CA ASP A 13 -7.28 -3.05 -4.61
C ASP A 13 -7.97 -3.45 -5.93
N ALA A 14 -7.21 -3.49 -7.04
CA ALA A 14 -7.66 -4.03 -8.31
C ALA A 14 -7.90 -5.55 -8.33
N GLY A 15 -7.62 -6.25 -7.22
CA GLY A 15 -7.85 -7.69 -7.06
C GLY A 15 -6.66 -8.57 -7.40
N ALA A 16 -5.46 -8.01 -7.58
CA ALA A 16 -4.26 -8.80 -7.86
C ALA A 16 -3.80 -9.60 -6.62
N ASP A 17 -3.17 -10.75 -6.90
CA ASP A 17 -2.62 -11.62 -5.87
C ASP A 17 -1.21 -11.16 -5.46
N TRP A 18 -0.84 -11.34 -4.19
CA TRP A 18 0.46 -10.89 -3.67
C TRP A 18 1.66 -11.50 -4.39
N LYS A 19 1.51 -12.72 -4.93
CA LYS A 19 2.54 -13.33 -5.78
C LYS A 19 2.74 -12.58 -7.09
N GLN A 20 1.65 -12.12 -7.71
CA GLN A 20 1.70 -11.40 -8.98
C GLN A 20 2.25 -9.99 -8.78
N ILE A 21 1.79 -9.30 -7.73
CA ILE A 21 2.29 -7.98 -7.32
C ILE A 21 3.78 -8.04 -7.01
N GLY A 22 4.21 -9.06 -6.25
CA GLY A 22 5.63 -9.28 -5.98
C GLY A 22 6.44 -9.51 -7.26
N ALA A 23 5.94 -10.34 -8.18
CA ALA A 23 6.62 -10.61 -9.45
C ALA A 23 6.75 -9.34 -10.32
N GLU A 24 5.70 -8.52 -10.42
CA GLU A 24 5.70 -7.24 -11.15
C GLU A 24 6.69 -6.23 -10.54
N MET A 25 6.77 -6.15 -9.21
CA MET A 25 7.69 -5.26 -8.50
C MET A 25 9.11 -5.83 -8.34
N GLY A 26 9.39 -7.05 -8.83
CA GLY A 26 10.66 -7.73 -8.60
C GLY A 26 10.94 -8.06 -7.12
N CYS A 27 9.89 -8.17 -6.31
CA CYS A 27 9.92 -8.37 -4.87
C CYS A 27 9.27 -9.70 -4.44
N SER A 28 9.49 -10.11 -3.19
CA SER A 28 8.76 -11.26 -2.64
C SER A 28 7.30 -10.87 -2.33
N ALA A 29 6.39 -11.84 -2.37
CA ALA A 29 4.98 -11.61 -2.00
C ALA A 29 4.83 -11.07 -0.56
N ALA A 30 5.69 -11.49 0.36
CA ALA A 30 5.73 -10.98 1.73
C ALA A 30 6.15 -9.50 1.77
N THR A 31 7.11 -9.11 0.93
CA THR A 31 7.52 -7.71 0.77
C THR A 31 6.38 -6.87 0.20
N ALA A 32 5.69 -7.35 -0.84
CA ALA A 32 4.54 -6.66 -1.42
C ALA A 32 3.41 -6.43 -0.41
N GLN A 33 3.13 -7.43 0.42
CA GLN A 33 2.15 -7.31 1.50
C GLN A 33 2.58 -6.27 2.55
N ALA A 34 3.85 -6.28 2.96
CA ALA A 34 4.38 -5.32 3.93
C ALA A 34 4.30 -3.88 3.40
N LEU A 35 4.65 -3.68 2.12
CA LEU A 35 4.57 -2.39 1.43
C LEU A 35 3.13 -1.85 1.36
N SER A 36 2.18 -2.70 0.94
CA SER A 36 0.76 -2.30 0.90
C SER A 36 0.21 -1.99 2.28
N THR A 37 0.61 -2.74 3.32
CA THR A 37 0.17 -2.50 4.70
C THR A 37 0.74 -1.19 5.25
N ALA A 38 2.00 -0.87 4.92
CA ALA A 38 2.63 0.38 5.28
C ALA A 38 1.95 1.58 4.61
N TYR A 39 1.58 1.44 3.33
CA TYR A 39 0.81 2.45 2.60
C TYR A 39 -0.55 2.72 3.25
N GLU A 40 -1.29 1.66 3.59
CA GLU A 40 -2.60 1.76 4.22
C GLU A 40 -2.52 2.48 5.57
N ARG A 41 -1.57 2.10 6.44
CA ARG A 41 -1.36 2.79 7.72
C ARG A 41 -1.03 4.27 7.54
N ARG A 42 -0.12 4.61 6.63
CA ARG A 42 0.24 6.01 6.38
C ARG A 42 -0.94 6.82 5.85
N THR A 43 -1.79 6.19 5.03
CA THR A 43 -3.00 6.81 4.49
C THR A 43 -4.06 7.02 5.57
N ASP A 44 -4.26 6.01 6.44
CA ASP A 44 -5.15 6.11 7.60
C ASP A 44 -4.68 7.17 8.59
N GLU A 45 -3.38 7.22 8.92
CA GLU A 45 -2.78 8.25 9.77
C GLU A 45 -2.97 9.66 9.19
N ARG A 46 -2.81 9.81 7.86
CA ARG A 46 -3.09 11.08 7.18
C ARG A 46 -4.57 11.44 7.22
N ALA A 47 -5.46 10.48 6.94
CA ALA A 47 -6.89 10.68 7.01
C ALA A 47 -7.35 11.05 8.44
N ALA A 48 -6.76 10.44 9.46
CA ALA A 48 -7.00 10.75 10.86
C ALA A 48 -6.52 12.17 11.24
N GLN A 49 -5.36 12.58 10.74
CA GLN A 49 -4.86 13.95 10.93
C GLN A 49 -5.73 14.99 10.21
N GLU A 50 -6.20 14.71 9.00
CA GLU A 50 -7.12 15.59 8.28
C GLU A 50 -8.49 15.71 8.96
N GLN A 51 -9.00 14.62 9.57
CA GLN A 51 -10.24 14.66 10.36
C GLN A 51 -10.13 15.52 11.63
N MET A 52 -8.97 15.56 12.29
CA MET A 52 -8.77 16.40 13.48
C MET A 52 -8.61 17.89 13.17
N GLY A 53 -8.28 18.25 11.93
CA GLY A 53 -8.17 19.65 11.49
C GLY A 53 -9.49 20.30 11.09
N LEU A 54 -10.59 19.55 11.05
CA LEU A 54 -11.90 20.02 10.60
C LEU A 54 -12.85 20.46 11.73
N PHE A 55 -12.37 20.51 12.98
CA PHE A 55 -13.14 20.93 14.16
C PHE A 55 -12.59 22.21 14.80
#